data_AF-A0A316US33-F1
#
_entry.id   AF-A0A316US33-F1
#
_cell.length_a   1.000
_cell.length_b   1.000
_cell.length_c   1.000
_cell.angle_alpha   90.00
_cell.angle_beta   90.00
_cell.angle_gamma   90.00
#
_symmetry.space_group_name_H-M   'P 1'
#
loop_
_entity.id
_entity.type
_entity.pdbx_description
1 polymer ?
#
loop_
_entity_poly.entity_id
_entity_poly.type
_entity_poly.pdbx_seq_one_letter_code
_entity_poly.pdbx_strand_id
1 'polypeptide(L)'
;MDQLSDKAKLAPTSSTNRSLPKPSATSSSTRKPAVADASEMDVDGAPLDIDEDDEDLPPSTRINHLQRTVARLTKERDALSRSLTDVQALRSTSAETALASYKRATDAKMKHSTELATSLKARLQSAERKAKKAGGGDMDEEDEAGLEVEDDVVEKLREELEREKKARREAQDKTKRLEQDLRTASSSSSAARGTAAPVGQGTLNDADNRAVRRLYEDLTGIVISRVDILKGEDADDEERRKFTGVFTATGHHDLQLSLEESSSSLPSATSDASSSTRREDLIFLPNLDPQRDAALVSSSTLPSYMRSDLRFDRGLSTKFLGSLVKGLKK
;
A
#
# COMPACT_ATOMS: atom_id res chain seq x y z
N MET A 1 -69.47 26.70 11.40
CA MET A 1 -68.54 27.82 11.59
C MET A 1 -67.21 27.23 12.00
N ASP A 2 -66.18 27.64 11.26
CA ASP A 2 -64.73 27.57 11.50
C ASP A 2 -64.11 26.17 11.69
N GLN A 3 -63.53 25.54 10.65
CA GLN A 3 -62.24 25.83 9.97
C GLN A 3 -61.03 25.91 10.91
N LEU A 4 -60.06 25.00 10.69
CA LEU A 4 -58.58 25.12 10.75
C LEU A 4 -58.02 23.70 10.98
N SER A 5 -57.72 22.92 9.94
CA SER A 5 -56.51 22.93 9.09
C SER A 5 -55.25 22.30 9.71
N ASP A 6 -54.74 21.34 8.94
CA ASP A 6 -53.41 20.75 8.85
C ASP A 6 -52.25 21.44 9.59
N LYS A 7 -51.41 20.62 10.25
CA LYS A 7 -50.00 20.45 9.86
C LYS A 7 -49.29 19.39 10.69
N ALA A 8 -48.90 18.32 10.02
CA ALA A 8 -47.80 17.45 10.43
C ALA A 8 -46.51 18.29 10.56
N LYS A 9 -45.84 18.20 11.71
CA LYS A 9 -44.51 18.80 11.90
C LYS A 9 -43.54 17.74 12.42
N LEU A 10 -42.64 17.37 11.52
CA LEU A 10 -41.53 16.46 11.67
C LEU A 10 -40.56 16.90 12.78
N ALA A 11 -39.92 15.89 13.38
CA ALA A 11 -38.84 16.01 14.34
C ALA A 11 -37.58 16.66 13.72
N PRO A 12 -36.71 17.31 14.54
CA PRO A 12 -35.30 17.43 14.22
C PRO A 12 -34.51 16.40 15.05
N THR A 13 -34.10 15.30 14.41
CA THR A 13 -33.02 14.45 14.91
C THR A 13 -31.69 15.18 14.69
N SER A 14 -30.99 15.51 15.76
CA SER A 14 -29.65 16.09 15.72
C SER A 14 -28.64 15.06 15.19
N SER A 15 -28.25 15.19 13.92
CA SER A 15 -27.12 14.44 13.36
C SER A 15 -25.82 15.06 13.84
N THR A 16 -25.09 14.38 14.73
CA THR A 16 -23.70 14.70 15.03
C THR A 16 -22.82 14.22 13.87
N ASN A 17 -22.67 15.07 12.85
CA ASN A 17 -21.68 14.90 11.79
C ASN A 17 -20.29 15.21 12.37
N ARG A 18 -19.54 14.16 12.74
CA ARG A 18 -18.11 14.28 13.02
C ARG A 18 -17.35 14.19 11.69
N SER A 19 -17.10 15.35 11.11
CA SER A 19 -16.28 15.50 9.90
C SER A 19 -14.85 15.02 10.15
N LEU A 20 -14.37 14.17 9.26
CA LEU A 20 -12.95 13.87 9.11
C LEU A 20 -12.25 15.10 8.51
N PRO A 21 -11.04 15.46 8.95
CA PRO A 21 -10.28 16.54 8.34
C PRO A 21 -9.87 16.16 6.92
N LYS A 22 -10.31 16.96 5.95
CA LYS A 22 -9.76 17.01 4.59
C LYS A 22 -8.29 17.43 4.67
N PRO A 23 -7.34 16.73 4.03
CA PRO A 23 -6.04 17.31 3.75
C PRO A 23 -6.21 18.41 2.71
N SER A 24 -5.91 19.63 3.12
CA SER A 24 -5.77 20.79 2.26
C SER A 24 -4.71 20.54 1.20
N ALA A 25 -5.11 20.67 -0.06
CA ALA A 25 -4.22 20.76 -1.21
C ALA A 25 -3.33 22.00 -1.05
N THR A 26 -2.06 21.78 -0.72
CA THR A 26 -1.00 22.77 -0.92
C THR A 26 -0.55 22.65 -2.36
N SER A 27 -0.95 23.62 -3.17
CA SER A 27 -0.41 23.90 -4.49
C SER A 27 1.04 24.37 -4.34
N SER A 28 1.99 23.43 -4.37
CA SER A 28 3.41 23.76 -4.57
C SER A 28 3.81 23.47 -6.01
N SER A 29 3.93 24.58 -6.75
CA SER A 29 4.60 24.74 -8.03
C SER A 29 5.76 23.76 -8.25
N THR A 30 5.64 22.92 -9.28
CA THR A 30 6.75 22.17 -9.86
C THR A 30 7.69 23.14 -10.58
N ARG A 31 8.66 23.70 -9.85
CA ARG A 31 9.92 24.11 -10.47
C ARG A 31 10.83 22.90 -10.55
N LYS A 32 11.11 22.49 -11.80
CA LYS A 32 12.24 21.65 -12.19
C LYS A 32 13.48 21.98 -11.33
N PRO A 33 14.09 21.02 -10.62
CA PRO A 33 15.53 21.10 -10.43
C PRO A 33 16.16 20.74 -11.77
N ALA A 34 16.82 21.72 -12.36
CA ALA A 34 17.77 21.47 -13.43
C ALA A 34 18.79 20.45 -12.92
N VAL A 35 19.07 19.46 -13.75
CA VAL A 35 20.20 18.56 -13.65
C VAL A 35 21.45 19.44 -13.57
N ALA A 36 21.95 19.66 -12.36
CA ALA A 36 23.29 20.17 -12.14
C ALA A 36 24.18 18.94 -12.08
N ASP A 37 24.77 18.66 -13.25
CA ASP A 37 26.16 18.27 -13.40
C ASP A 37 26.70 17.37 -12.27
N ALA A 38 26.61 16.07 -12.49
CA ALA A 38 27.44 15.10 -11.79
C ALA A 38 28.88 15.30 -12.30
N SER A 39 29.54 16.34 -11.80
CA SER A 39 30.98 16.44 -11.88
C SER A 39 31.53 15.33 -11.01
N GLU A 40 31.93 14.25 -11.67
CA GLU A 40 33.04 13.37 -11.27
C GLU A 40 34.04 14.19 -10.44
N MET A 41 33.99 14.03 -9.11
CA MET A 41 35.09 14.47 -8.26
C MET A 41 35.87 13.21 -7.93
N ASP A 42 36.90 13.01 -8.74
CA ASP A 42 38.09 12.22 -8.42
C ASP A 42 38.41 12.41 -6.95
N VAL A 43 38.12 11.38 -6.16
CA VAL A 43 38.74 11.21 -4.86
C VAL A 43 40.12 10.63 -5.16
N ASP A 44 41.01 11.50 -5.65
CA ASP A 44 42.43 11.23 -5.65
C ASP A 44 42.83 11.01 -4.20
N GLY A 45 42.96 9.74 -3.84
CA GLY A 45 43.65 9.28 -2.63
C GLY A 45 45.14 9.57 -2.75
N ALA A 46 45.50 10.85 -2.86
CA ALA A 46 46.86 11.28 -2.63
C ALA A 46 47.18 11.03 -1.15
N PRO A 47 48.31 10.38 -0.83
CA PRO A 47 48.75 10.22 0.54
C PRO A 47 48.82 11.60 1.20
N LEU A 48 48.56 11.64 2.51
CA LEU A 48 48.90 12.79 3.35
C LEU A 48 50.43 12.91 3.39
N ASP A 49 51.02 13.43 2.33
CA ASP A 49 52.37 13.99 2.35
C ASP A 49 52.27 15.27 3.19
N ILE A 50 52.41 15.07 4.50
CA ILE A 50 52.93 16.12 5.37
C ILE A 50 54.38 16.24 4.92
N ASP A 51 54.62 17.08 3.93
CA ASP A 51 55.98 17.41 3.51
C ASP A 51 56.72 17.93 4.75
N GLU A 52 57.63 17.11 5.29
CA GLU A 52 58.51 17.46 6.42
C GLU A 52 59.48 18.63 6.05
N ASP A 53 59.39 19.15 4.82
CA ASP A 53 60.20 20.23 4.25
C ASP A 53 59.63 21.65 4.48
N ASP A 54 58.49 21.79 5.18
CA ASP A 54 57.81 23.08 5.40
C ASP A 54 58.49 24.01 6.45
N GLU A 55 59.57 23.58 7.11
CA GLU A 55 60.28 24.37 8.11
C GLU A 55 61.22 25.45 7.54
N ASP A 56 61.75 25.27 6.32
CA ASP A 56 62.76 26.17 5.71
C ASP A 56 62.19 27.19 4.71
N LEU A 57 60.87 27.25 4.56
CA LEU A 57 60.21 28.20 3.66
C LEU A 57 60.16 29.62 4.26
N PRO A 58 60.41 30.69 3.46
CA PRO A 58 60.32 32.06 3.95
C PRO A 58 58.91 32.34 4.49
N PRO A 59 58.78 33.15 5.56
CA PRO A 59 57.55 33.26 6.35
C PRO A 59 56.32 33.63 5.52
N SER A 60 56.49 34.41 4.44
CA SER A 60 55.40 34.75 3.51
C SER A 60 54.88 33.54 2.72
N THR A 61 55.76 32.64 2.28
CA THR A 61 55.38 31.42 1.55
C THR A 61 54.75 30.38 2.47
N ARG A 62 55.26 30.25 3.70
CA ARG A 62 54.66 29.39 4.74
C ARG A 62 53.26 29.86 5.13
N ILE A 63 53.05 31.17 5.28
CA ILE A 63 51.72 31.73 5.54
C ILE A 63 50.77 31.43 4.38
N ASN A 64 51.21 31.59 3.14
CA ASN A 64 50.39 31.27 1.96
C ASN A 64 50.08 29.76 1.86
N HIS A 65 51.04 28.89 2.21
CA HIS A 65 50.83 27.43 2.25
C HIS A 65 49.79 27.08 3.32
N LEU A 66 49.99 27.57 4.55
CA LEU A 66 49.06 27.36 5.66
C LEU A 66 47.65 27.86 5.36
N GLN A 67 47.52 29.05 4.73
CA GLN A 67 46.24 29.59 4.30
C GLN A 67 45.56 28.70 3.25
N ARG A 68 46.30 28.14 2.29
CA ARG A 68 45.78 27.19 1.31
C ARG A 68 45.35 25.89 1.95
N THR A 69 46.14 25.33 2.87
CA THR A 69 45.74 24.11 3.60
C THR A 69 44.51 24.34 4.47
N VAL A 70 44.41 25.48 5.15
CA VAL A 70 43.22 25.83 5.95
C VAL A 70 41.99 26.00 5.05
N ALA A 71 42.15 26.64 3.89
CA ALA A 71 41.06 26.78 2.92
C ALA A 71 40.63 25.41 2.35
N ARG A 72 41.59 24.52 2.06
CA ARG A 72 41.33 23.14 1.61
C ARG A 72 40.59 22.34 2.67
N LEU A 73 41.11 22.29 3.90
CA LEU A 73 40.48 21.57 5.02
C LEU A 73 39.09 22.12 5.35
N THR A 74 38.89 23.44 5.24
CA THR A 74 37.57 24.04 5.44
C THR A 74 36.59 23.59 4.37
N LYS A 75 37.02 23.56 3.11
CA LYS A 75 36.21 23.08 1.98
C LYS A 75 35.86 21.59 2.13
N GLU A 76 36.83 20.76 2.52
CA GLU A 76 36.62 19.33 2.80
C GLU A 76 35.65 19.12 3.97
N ARG A 77 35.83 19.86 5.07
CA ARG A 77 34.91 19.81 6.22
C ARG A 77 33.49 20.21 5.85
N ASP A 78 33.33 21.25 5.03
CA ASP A 78 32.00 21.71 4.59
C ASP A 78 31.37 20.70 3.62
N ALA A 79 32.15 20.07 2.74
CA ALA A 79 31.69 19.00 1.86
C ALA A 79 31.22 17.77 2.65
N LEU A 80 32.02 17.33 3.64
CA LEU A 80 31.65 16.22 4.52
C LEU A 80 30.40 16.56 5.33
N SER A 81 30.29 17.77 5.86
CA SER A 81 29.11 18.20 6.63
C SER A 81 27.83 18.18 5.77
N ARG A 82 27.93 18.54 4.48
CA ARG A 82 26.81 18.42 3.53
C ARG A 82 26.44 16.96 3.28
N SER A 83 27.41 16.12 2.96
CA SER A 83 27.16 14.68 2.75
C SER A 83 26.50 14.00 3.95
N LEU A 84 26.90 14.39 5.17
CA LEU A 84 26.29 13.88 6.40
C LEU A 84 24.85 14.37 6.57
N THR A 85 24.59 15.63 6.23
CA THR A 85 23.23 16.19 6.24
C THR A 85 22.34 15.49 5.21
N ASP A 86 22.87 15.20 4.02
CA ASP A 86 22.14 14.49 2.96
C ASP A 86 21.81 13.04 3.37
N VAL A 87 22.75 12.33 3.98
CA VAL A 87 22.53 10.98 4.52
C VAL A 87 21.51 11.01 5.67
N GLN A 88 21.54 12.03 6.53
CA GLN A 88 20.53 12.21 7.57
C GLN A 88 19.14 12.49 6.98
N ALA A 89 19.06 13.30 5.92
CA ALA A 89 17.81 13.60 5.22
C ALA A 89 17.20 12.34 4.57
N LEU A 90 18.03 11.46 3.99
CA LEU A 90 17.61 10.16 3.45
C LEU A 90 17.05 9.22 4.53
N ARG A 91 17.57 9.30 5.75
CA ARG A 91 17.07 8.54 6.91
C ARG A 91 15.83 9.15 7.55
N SER A 92 15.53 10.43 7.31
CA SER A 92 14.32 11.09 7.79
C SER A 92 13.28 11.26 6.69
N THR A 93 13.10 10.24 5.85
CA THR A 93 12.10 10.31 4.77
C THR A 93 10.67 10.24 5.32
N SER A 94 9.74 10.86 4.59
CA SER A 94 8.31 10.88 4.92
C SER A 94 7.75 9.47 5.16
N ALA A 95 8.22 8.47 4.39
CA ALA A 95 7.82 7.07 4.57
C ALA A 95 8.29 6.48 5.91
N GLU A 96 9.51 6.78 6.37
CA GLU A 96 10.03 6.29 7.65
C GLU A 96 9.30 6.92 8.83
N THR A 97 8.99 8.22 8.77
CA THR A 97 8.19 8.89 9.81
C THR A 97 6.74 8.40 9.85
N ALA A 98 6.15 8.11 8.69
CA ALA A 98 4.82 7.49 8.60
C ALA A 98 4.83 6.07 9.21
N LEU A 99 5.85 5.27 8.92
CA LEU A 99 5.98 3.92 9.49
C LEU A 99 6.22 3.97 11.00
N ALA A 100 7.06 4.89 11.48
CA ALA A 100 7.32 5.07 12.90
C ALA A 100 6.06 5.53 13.68
N SER A 101 5.28 6.46 13.11
CA SER A 101 4.01 6.89 13.71
C SER A 101 2.94 5.79 13.68
N TYR A 102 2.89 4.98 12.61
CA TYR A 102 2.01 3.83 12.52
C TYR A 102 2.34 2.78 13.59
N LYS A 103 3.63 2.43 13.76
CA LYS A 103 4.08 1.52 14.82
C LYS A 103 3.69 2.00 16.22
N ARG A 104 3.91 3.29 16.51
CA ARG A 104 3.48 3.88 17.79
C ARG A 104 1.96 3.80 17.99
N ALA A 105 1.18 4.04 16.94
CA ALA A 105 -0.27 3.94 16.99
C ALA A 105 -0.76 2.50 17.19
N THR A 106 -0.12 1.52 16.56
CA THR A 106 -0.46 0.09 16.76
C THR A 106 -0.09 -0.37 18.17
N ASP A 107 1.08 0.03 18.68
CA ASP A 107 1.52 -0.33 20.03
C ASP A 107 0.60 0.27 21.09
N ALA A 108 0.13 1.51 20.90
CA ALA A 108 -0.86 2.14 21.78
C ALA A 108 -2.21 1.40 21.76
N LYS A 109 -2.68 0.99 20.58
CA LYS A 109 -3.91 0.19 20.45
C LYS A 109 -3.78 -1.18 21.10
N MET A 110 -2.63 -1.84 20.95
CA MET A 110 -2.35 -3.12 21.60
C MET A 110 -2.29 -2.98 23.11
N LYS A 111 -1.64 -1.93 23.65
CA LYS A 111 -1.66 -1.66 25.09
C LYS A 111 -3.08 -1.46 25.61
N HIS A 112 -3.87 -0.61 24.96
CA HIS A 112 -5.26 -0.39 25.33
C HIS A 112 -6.12 -1.67 25.26
N SER A 113 -5.94 -2.50 24.22
CA SER A 113 -6.68 -3.77 24.11
C SER A 113 -6.27 -4.76 25.20
N THR A 114 -4.99 -4.81 25.57
CA THR A 114 -4.50 -5.65 26.67
C THR A 114 -5.02 -5.16 28.03
N GLU A 115 -5.04 -3.85 28.29
CA GLU A 115 -5.62 -3.25 29.50
C GLU A 115 -7.12 -3.49 29.61
N LEU A 116 -7.84 -3.39 28.48
CA LEU A 116 -9.26 -3.74 28.44
C LEU A 116 -9.47 -5.23 28.74
N ALA A 117 -8.69 -6.11 28.13
CA ALA A 117 -8.77 -7.55 28.37
C ALA A 117 -8.47 -7.91 29.83
N THR A 118 -7.46 -7.30 30.45
CA THR A 118 -7.15 -7.53 31.87
C THR A 118 -8.25 -6.97 32.79
N SER A 119 -8.80 -5.80 32.49
CA SER A 119 -9.91 -5.22 33.27
C SER A 119 -11.18 -6.09 33.21
N LEU A 120 -11.51 -6.63 32.03
CA LEU A 120 -12.64 -7.54 31.84
C LEU A 120 -12.40 -8.87 32.55
N LYS A 121 -11.18 -9.41 32.51
CA LYS A 121 -10.80 -10.61 33.25
C LYS A 121 -10.92 -10.40 34.77
N ALA A 122 -10.49 -9.26 35.29
CA ALA A 122 -10.63 -8.91 36.70
C ALA A 122 -12.11 -8.77 37.11
N ARG A 123 -12.95 -8.15 36.27
CA ARG A 123 -14.39 -8.07 36.49
C ARG A 123 -15.06 -9.45 36.48
N LEU A 124 -14.69 -10.32 35.54
CA LEU A 124 -15.18 -11.70 35.48
C LEU A 124 -14.78 -12.48 36.73
N GLN A 125 -13.52 -12.41 37.17
CA GLN A 125 -13.07 -13.08 38.40
C GLN A 125 -13.77 -12.55 39.64
N SER A 126 -14.04 -11.24 39.72
CA SER A 126 -14.79 -10.65 40.83
C SER A 126 -16.24 -11.11 40.83
N ALA A 127 -16.89 -11.14 39.67
CA ALA A 127 -18.24 -11.65 39.50
C ALA A 127 -18.34 -13.15 39.81
N GLU A 128 -17.36 -13.95 39.36
CA GLU A 128 -17.27 -15.38 39.65
C GLU A 128 -17.06 -15.64 41.14
N ARG A 129 -16.21 -14.86 41.82
CA ARG A 129 -16.06 -14.94 43.29
C ARG A 129 -17.35 -14.56 44.02
N LYS A 130 -18.08 -13.54 43.56
CA LYS A 130 -19.37 -13.15 44.14
C LYS A 130 -20.44 -14.22 43.90
N ALA A 131 -20.51 -14.79 42.70
CA ALA A 131 -21.41 -15.91 42.40
C ALA A 131 -21.06 -17.16 43.21
N LYS A 132 -19.77 -17.45 43.41
CA LYS A 132 -19.31 -18.55 44.26
C LYS A 132 -19.62 -18.33 45.74
N LYS A 133 -19.52 -17.09 46.24
CA LYS A 133 -19.96 -16.73 47.60
C LYS A 133 -21.49 -16.80 47.76
N ALA A 134 -22.25 -16.45 46.73
CA ALA A 134 -23.71 -16.56 46.76
C ALA A 134 -24.21 -18.01 46.58
N GLY A 135 -23.41 -18.89 45.96
CA GLY A 135 -23.74 -20.31 45.76
C GLY A 135 -23.09 -21.29 46.73
N GLY A 136 -22.13 -20.85 47.54
CA GLY A 136 -21.50 -21.61 48.61
C GLY A 136 -21.99 -21.08 49.95
N GLY A 137 -23.03 -21.71 50.49
CA GLY A 137 -23.59 -21.36 51.79
C GLY A 137 -22.55 -21.45 52.89
N ASP A 138 -22.28 -20.31 53.50
CA ASP A 138 -21.83 -20.18 54.88
C ASP A 138 -22.73 -19.09 55.46
N MET A 139 -23.72 -19.53 56.21
CA MET A 139 -24.60 -18.64 56.97
C MET A 139 -23.84 -18.26 58.23
N ASP A 140 -23.50 -16.98 58.37
CA ASP A 140 -23.50 -16.36 59.68
C ASP A 140 -24.69 -15.40 59.70
N GLU A 141 -25.70 -15.82 60.45
CA GLU A 141 -26.81 -15.01 60.94
C GLU A 141 -26.25 -13.89 61.83
N GLU A 142 -26.65 -12.65 61.55
CA GLU A 142 -27.08 -11.63 62.51
C GLU A 142 -27.10 -10.28 61.78
N ASP A 143 -28.29 -9.84 61.38
CA ASP A 143 -28.81 -8.51 61.71
C ASP A 143 -30.18 -8.33 61.04
N GLU A 144 -31.21 -8.69 61.80
CA GLU A 144 -32.61 -8.41 61.56
C GLU A 144 -32.92 -7.01 62.13
N ALA A 145 -32.89 -5.98 61.28
CA ALA A 145 -33.59 -4.72 61.56
C ALA A 145 -33.79 -3.88 60.28
N GLY A 146 -34.97 -4.04 59.67
CA GLY A 146 -35.58 -3.01 58.84
C GLY A 146 -35.62 -3.28 57.35
N LEU A 147 -36.56 -4.13 56.89
CA LEU A 147 -36.78 -4.39 55.46
C LEU A 147 -38.28 -4.47 55.11
N GLU A 148 -39.00 -3.37 55.31
CA GLU A 148 -40.31 -3.16 54.65
C GLU A 148 -40.24 -2.12 53.52
N VAL A 149 -39.03 -1.68 53.13
CA VAL A 149 -38.79 -0.75 52.00
C VAL A 149 -38.11 -1.44 50.80
N GLU A 150 -37.77 -2.74 50.91
CA GLU A 150 -37.01 -3.43 49.85
C GLU A 150 -37.87 -4.13 48.79
N ASP A 151 -39.12 -4.50 49.05
CA ASP A 151 -39.91 -5.24 48.05
C ASP A 151 -40.21 -4.39 46.80
N ASP A 152 -40.57 -3.11 46.97
CA ASP A 152 -40.80 -2.19 45.84
C ASP A 152 -39.52 -1.88 45.05
N VAL A 153 -38.37 -1.88 45.73
CA VAL A 153 -37.06 -1.62 45.11
C VAL A 153 -36.55 -2.87 44.39
N VAL A 154 -36.76 -4.04 44.98
CA VAL A 154 -36.44 -5.35 44.39
C VAL A 154 -37.34 -5.64 43.19
N GLU A 155 -38.62 -5.27 43.24
CA GLU A 155 -39.54 -5.42 42.13
C GLU A 155 -39.18 -4.49 40.96
N LYS A 156 -38.83 -3.22 41.25
CA LYS A 156 -38.29 -2.29 40.23
C LYS A 156 -36.97 -2.79 39.62
N LEU A 157 -36.05 -3.30 40.44
CA LEU A 157 -34.79 -3.88 39.95
C LEU A 157 -35.02 -5.14 39.10
N ARG A 158 -36.03 -5.95 39.42
CA ARG A 158 -36.43 -7.11 38.60
C ARG A 158 -37.02 -6.66 37.26
N GLU A 159 -37.87 -5.64 37.25
CA GLU A 159 -38.44 -5.09 36.02
C GLU A 159 -37.35 -4.46 35.13
N GLU A 160 -36.41 -3.70 35.71
CA GLU A 160 -35.25 -3.16 35.00
C GLU A 160 -34.35 -4.26 34.43
N LEU A 161 -34.11 -5.33 35.19
CA LEU A 161 -33.30 -6.47 34.76
C LEU A 161 -33.99 -7.28 33.64
N GLU A 162 -35.31 -7.42 33.66
CA GLU A 162 -36.05 -7.98 32.53
C GLU A 162 -36.03 -7.07 31.30
N ARG A 163 -36.14 -5.76 31.49
CA ARG A 163 -36.05 -4.77 30.42
C ARG A 163 -34.68 -4.79 29.75
N GLU A 164 -33.61 -4.90 30.54
CA GLU A 164 -32.24 -4.98 30.04
C GLU A 164 -31.97 -6.34 29.36
N LYS A 165 -32.48 -7.45 29.91
CA LYS A 165 -32.43 -8.77 29.25
C LYS A 165 -33.15 -8.76 27.90
N LYS A 166 -34.30 -8.10 27.82
CA LYS A 166 -35.06 -7.95 26.57
C LYS A 166 -34.30 -7.09 25.56
N ALA A 167 -33.79 -5.94 25.97
CA ALA A 167 -32.95 -5.08 25.12
C ALA A 167 -31.69 -5.81 24.62
N ARG A 168 -31.07 -6.65 25.46
CA ARG A 168 -29.91 -7.46 25.09
C ARG A 168 -30.25 -8.54 24.06
N ARG A 169 -31.42 -9.19 24.19
CA ARG A 169 -31.90 -10.16 23.18
C ARG A 169 -32.18 -9.47 21.86
N GLU A 170 -32.88 -8.34 21.86
CA GLU A 170 -33.17 -7.55 20.66
C GLU A 170 -31.88 -7.06 19.99
N ALA A 171 -30.88 -6.62 20.77
CA ALA A 171 -29.57 -6.26 20.26
C ALA A 171 -28.83 -7.45 19.65
N GLN A 172 -28.87 -8.62 20.29
CA GLN A 172 -28.26 -9.85 19.76
C GLN A 172 -28.93 -10.35 18.49
N ASP A 173 -30.26 -10.24 18.39
CA ASP A 173 -30.98 -10.62 17.18
C ASP A 173 -30.71 -9.63 16.05
N LYS A 174 -30.57 -8.34 16.37
CA LYS A 174 -30.13 -7.33 15.41
C LYS A 174 -28.69 -7.56 14.93
N THR A 175 -27.76 -7.97 15.80
CA THR A 175 -26.39 -8.31 15.38
C THR A 175 -26.38 -9.56 14.52
N LYS A 176 -27.13 -10.62 14.87
CA LYS A 176 -27.25 -11.82 14.04
C LYS A 176 -27.84 -11.53 12.68
N ARG A 177 -28.87 -10.67 12.62
CA ARG A 177 -29.47 -10.22 11.36
C ARG A 177 -28.49 -9.41 10.54
N LEU A 178 -27.77 -8.47 11.14
CA LEU A 178 -26.73 -7.69 10.46
C LEU A 178 -25.54 -8.55 10.02
N GLU A 179 -25.17 -9.60 10.78
CA GLU A 179 -24.15 -10.58 10.39
C GLU A 179 -24.63 -11.45 9.23
N GLN A 180 -25.90 -11.85 9.23
CA GLN A 180 -26.50 -12.57 8.11
C GLN A 180 -26.58 -11.68 6.87
N ASP A 181 -26.98 -10.43 7.03
CA ASP A 181 -27.01 -9.43 5.95
C ASP A 181 -25.59 -9.11 5.47
N LEU A 182 -24.59 -9.04 6.35
CA LEU A 182 -23.18 -8.92 5.96
C LEU A 182 -22.69 -10.18 5.27
N ARG A 183 -23.16 -11.37 5.67
CA ARG A 183 -22.78 -12.63 5.03
C ARG A 183 -23.39 -12.74 3.65
N THR A 184 -24.67 -12.44 3.48
CA THR A 184 -25.33 -12.40 2.17
C THR A 184 -24.78 -11.26 1.32
N ALA A 185 -24.56 -10.08 1.89
CA ALA A 185 -23.91 -8.96 1.23
C ALA A 185 -22.44 -9.25 0.91
N SER A 186 -21.70 -10.01 1.70
CA SER A 186 -20.33 -10.43 1.38
C SER A 186 -20.31 -11.53 0.33
N SER A 187 -21.33 -12.39 0.30
CA SER A 187 -21.50 -13.40 -0.75
C SER A 187 -21.95 -12.77 -2.07
N SER A 188 -22.72 -11.67 -2.00
CA SER A 188 -23.14 -10.90 -3.18
C SER A 188 -22.13 -9.81 -3.56
N SER A 189 -21.32 -9.32 -2.62
CA SER A 189 -20.23 -8.36 -2.87
C SER A 189 -18.89 -9.04 -3.12
N SER A 190 -18.67 -10.32 -2.81
CA SER A 190 -17.60 -11.07 -3.49
C SER A 190 -17.90 -11.22 -4.98
N ALA A 191 -19.18 -11.12 -5.38
CA ALA A 191 -19.59 -10.99 -6.78
C ALA A 191 -19.59 -9.53 -7.30
N ALA A 192 -19.45 -8.51 -6.45
CA ALA A 192 -19.53 -7.08 -6.85
C ALA A 192 -18.33 -6.20 -6.41
N ARG A 193 -17.33 -6.77 -5.73
CA ARG A 193 -16.12 -6.10 -5.23
C ARG A 193 -14.84 -6.76 -5.74
N GLY A 194 -14.97 -7.59 -6.77
CA GLY A 194 -14.00 -7.56 -7.86
C GLY A 194 -14.18 -6.24 -8.58
N THR A 195 -13.19 -5.36 -8.46
CA THR A 195 -12.98 -4.22 -9.34
C THR A 195 -13.32 -4.58 -10.78
N ALA A 196 -14.12 -3.74 -11.43
CA ALA A 196 -14.37 -3.69 -12.88
C ALA A 196 -13.53 -4.68 -13.70
N ALA A 197 -14.10 -5.84 -13.98
CA ALA A 197 -13.62 -6.74 -15.02
C ALA A 197 -14.70 -6.75 -16.11
N PRO A 198 -14.43 -6.27 -17.33
CA PRO A 198 -15.29 -6.57 -18.44
C PRO A 198 -14.99 -7.99 -18.90
N VAL A 199 -16.01 -8.83 -18.76
CA VAL A 199 -16.50 -9.81 -19.73
C VAL A 199 -15.43 -10.67 -20.42
N GLY A 200 -15.40 -11.96 -20.08
CA GLY A 200 -14.76 -12.96 -20.92
C GLY A 200 -14.52 -14.30 -20.23
N GLN A 201 -15.54 -15.17 -20.24
CA GLN A 201 -15.43 -16.63 -20.24
C GLN A 201 -14.88 -17.35 -19.00
N GLY A 202 -15.76 -18.18 -18.42
CA GLY A 202 -15.39 -19.33 -17.60
C GLY A 202 -15.42 -19.06 -16.11
N THR A 203 -16.54 -19.37 -15.47
CA THR A 203 -16.65 -19.56 -14.02
C THR A 203 -15.85 -20.80 -13.59
N LEU A 204 -14.53 -20.72 -13.69
CA LEU A 204 -13.63 -21.63 -13.02
C LEU A 204 -13.55 -21.20 -11.56
N ASN A 205 -13.63 -22.15 -10.63
CA ASN A 205 -13.51 -21.83 -9.21
C ASN A 205 -12.16 -21.14 -8.95
N ASP A 206 -12.02 -20.35 -7.88
CA ASP A 206 -10.74 -19.71 -7.53
C ASP A 206 -9.58 -20.72 -7.38
N ALA A 207 -9.89 -21.98 -7.08
CA ALA A 207 -8.93 -23.08 -7.09
C ALA A 207 -8.46 -23.42 -8.53
N ASP A 208 -9.41 -23.51 -9.46
CA ASP A 208 -9.15 -23.84 -10.86
C ASP A 208 -8.37 -22.72 -11.55
N ASN A 209 -8.70 -21.45 -11.29
CA ASN A 209 -7.92 -20.31 -11.80
C ASN A 209 -6.47 -20.31 -11.30
N ARG A 210 -6.23 -20.74 -10.06
CA ARG A 210 -4.87 -20.92 -9.53
C ARG A 210 -4.16 -22.09 -10.18
N ALA A 211 -4.85 -23.20 -10.44
CA ALA A 211 -4.29 -24.33 -11.15
C ALA A 211 -3.90 -23.97 -12.60
N VAL A 212 -4.76 -23.22 -13.31
CA VAL A 212 -4.48 -22.72 -14.65
C VAL A 212 -3.25 -21.80 -14.66
N ARG A 213 -3.14 -20.86 -13.69
CA ARG A 213 -1.96 -19.99 -13.59
C ARG A 213 -0.67 -20.79 -13.37
N ARG A 214 -0.69 -21.79 -12.49
CA ARG A 214 0.46 -22.69 -12.27
C ARG A 214 0.83 -23.47 -13.53
N LEU A 215 -0.16 -23.97 -14.26
CA LEU A 215 0.08 -24.66 -15.53
C LEU A 215 0.78 -23.74 -16.54
N TYR A 216 0.35 -22.49 -16.66
CA TYR A 216 1.00 -21.52 -17.56
C TYR A 216 2.40 -21.14 -17.08
N GLU A 217 2.60 -21.00 -15.77
CA GLU A 217 3.92 -20.78 -15.17
C GLU A 217 4.87 -21.95 -15.51
N ASP A 218 4.45 -23.19 -15.32
CA ASP A 218 5.26 -24.38 -15.62
C ASP A 218 5.59 -24.50 -17.12
N LEU A 219 4.64 -24.16 -18.00
CA LEU A 219 4.82 -24.29 -19.46
C LEU A 219 5.62 -23.16 -20.08
N THR A 220 5.49 -21.93 -19.57
CA THR A 220 6.05 -20.73 -20.22
C THR A 220 7.13 -20.05 -19.41
N GLY A 221 7.24 -20.35 -18.11
CA GLY A 221 8.05 -19.61 -17.16
C GLY A 221 7.54 -18.20 -16.87
N ILE A 222 6.35 -17.80 -17.35
CA ILE A 222 5.81 -16.46 -17.12
C ILE A 222 4.73 -16.49 -16.03
N VAL A 223 4.89 -15.63 -15.05
CA VAL A 223 3.90 -15.37 -14.01
C VAL A 223 3.34 -13.96 -14.17
N ILE A 224 2.04 -13.85 -14.44
CA ILE A 224 1.33 -12.57 -14.44
C ILE A 224 0.82 -12.28 -13.03
N SER A 225 1.40 -11.27 -12.39
CA SER A 225 1.10 -10.90 -11.00
C SER A 225 -0.03 -9.89 -10.91
N ARG A 226 -0.12 -8.97 -11.89
CA ARG A 226 -1.06 -7.85 -11.87
C ARG A 226 -1.57 -7.52 -13.26
N VAL A 227 -2.85 -7.17 -13.33
CA VAL A 227 -3.49 -6.64 -14.54
C VAL A 227 -4.15 -5.33 -14.18
N ASP A 228 -3.67 -4.24 -14.75
CA ASP A 228 -4.22 -2.90 -14.59
C ASP A 228 -5.03 -2.53 -15.84
N ILE A 229 -6.20 -1.92 -15.63
CA ILE A 229 -7.03 -1.38 -16.72
C ILE A 229 -6.71 0.10 -16.84
N LEU A 230 -6.05 0.46 -17.93
CA LEU A 230 -5.78 1.82 -18.34
C LEU A 230 -7.03 2.33 -19.06
N LYS A 231 -7.74 3.25 -18.41
CA LYS A 231 -8.75 4.07 -19.09
C LYS A 231 -7.99 5.09 -19.92
N GLY A 232 -8.28 5.15 -21.21
CA GLY A 232 -7.75 6.24 -22.02
C GLY A 232 -8.28 7.58 -21.55
N GLU A 233 -7.55 8.64 -21.92
CA GLU A 233 -7.89 10.00 -21.51
C GLU A 233 -9.13 10.51 -22.25
N ASP A 234 -9.44 9.94 -23.42
CA ASP A 234 -10.59 10.30 -24.23
C ASP A 234 -11.79 9.37 -24.01
N ALA A 235 -13.01 9.90 -24.15
CA ALA A 235 -14.26 9.16 -23.94
C ALA A 235 -14.46 7.99 -24.94
N ASP A 236 -13.71 8.00 -26.04
CA ASP A 236 -13.75 6.98 -27.11
C ASP A 236 -12.54 6.03 -27.05
N ASP A 237 -11.63 6.19 -26.09
CA ASP A 237 -10.51 5.27 -25.93
C ASP A 237 -11.00 3.95 -25.32
N GLU A 238 -10.75 2.87 -26.06
CA GLU A 238 -10.93 1.50 -25.56
C GLU A 238 -10.11 1.29 -24.28
N GLU A 239 -10.70 0.57 -23.32
CA GLU A 239 -10.02 0.15 -22.11
C GLU A 239 -8.81 -0.73 -22.47
N ARG A 240 -7.60 -0.22 -22.23
CA ARG A 240 -6.35 -0.95 -22.52
C ARG A 240 -5.88 -1.67 -21.26
N ARG A 241 -5.31 -2.87 -21.40
CA ARG A 241 -4.80 -3.62 -20.26
C ARG A 241 -3.28 -3.54 -20.19
N LYS A 242 -2.75 -3.35 -18.99
CA LYS A 242 -1.34 -3.49 -18.66
C LYS A 242 -1.15 -4.71 -17.77
N PHE A 243 -0.42 -5.69 -18.29
CA PHE A 243 -0.06 -6.92 -17.61
C PHE A 243 1.34 -6.77 -17.03
N THR A 244 1.49 -6.89 -15.71
CA THR A 244 2.79 -6.89 -15.06
C THR A 244 3.09 -8.29 -14.53
N GLY A 245 4.27 -8.79 -14.86
CA GLY A 245 4.67 -10.15 -14.53
C GLY A 245 6.17 -10.31 -14.41
N VAL A 246 6.57 -11.56 -14.16
CA VAL A 246 7.96 -11.98 -14.06
C VAL A 246 8.15 -13.22 -14.93
N PHE A 247 9.24 -13.25 -15.67
CA PHE A 247 9.75 -14.46 -16.28
C PHE A 247 10.72 -15.13 -15.30
N THR A 248 10.43 -16.37 -14.93
CA THR A 248 11.22 -17.20 -14.02
C THR A 248 11.26 -18.62 -14.59
N ALA A 249 12.34 -18.97 -15.28
CA ALA A 249 12.54 -20.31 -15.83
C ALA A 249 13.90 -20.86 -15.42
N THR A 250 13.96 -22.15 -15.10
CA THR A 250 15.21 -22.83 -14.77
C THR A 250 16.20 -22.72 -15.94
N GLY A 251 17.46 -22.39 -15.66
CA GLY A 251 18.49 -22.19 -16.69
C GLY A 251 18.42 -20.85 -17.43
N HIS A 252 17.55 -19.93 -16.99
CA HIS A 252 17.42 -18.59 -17.54
C HIS A 252 17.57 -17.53 -16.44
N HIS A 253 17.85 -16.29 -16.84
CA HIS A 253 17.79 -15.11 -15.98
C HIS A 253 16.34 -14.73 -15.71
N ASP A 254 16.07 -14.33 -14.48
CA ASP A 254 14.76 -13.81 -14.12
C ASP A 254 14.60 -12.40 -14.72
N LEU A 255 13.42 -12.09 -15.23
CA LEU A 255 13.14 -10.77 -15.81
C LEU A 255 11.77 -10.28 -15.36
N GLN A 256 11.73 -9.12 -14.72
CA GLN A 256 10.46 -8.41 -14.52
C GLN A 256 10.10 -7.64 -15.78
N LEU A 257 8.84 -7.74 -16.20
CA LEU A 257 8.36 -7.10 -17.42
C LEU A 257 6.91 -6.65 -17.28
N SER A 258 6.52 -5.70 -18.11
CA SER A 258 5.12 -5.37 -18.35
C SER A 258 4.78 -5.42 -19.84
N LEU A 259 3.56 -5.83 -20.15
CA LEU A 259 2.99 -5.81 -21.49
C LEU A 259 1.77 -4.89 -21.47
N GLU A 260 1.75 -3.89 -22.32
CA GLU A 260 0.64 -2.94 -22.43
C GLU A 260 -0.04 -3.09 -23.79
N GLU A 261 -1.36 -3.16 -23.79
CA GLU A 261 -2.15 -3.15 -25.02
C GLU A 261 -2.14 -1.76 -25.63
N SER A 262 -1.90 -1.70 -26.94
CA SER A 262 -1.92 -0.49 -27.72
C SER A 262 -2.62 -0.74 -29.05
N SER A 263 -3.04 0.32 -29.71
CA SER A 263 -3.55 0.22 -31.08
C SER A 263 -2.90 1.28 -31.94
N SER A 264 -2.53 0.93 -33.18
CA SER A 264 -2.06 1.88 -34.19
C SER A 264 -3.10 1.99 -35.29
N SER A 265 -3.30 3.21 -35.80
CA SER A 265 -3.97 3.40 -37.08
C SER A 265 -2.90 3.36 -38.16
N LEU A 266 -2.92 2.34 -39.01
CA LEU A 266 -2.07 2.33 -40.20
C LEU A 266 -2.75 3.12 -41.31
N PRO A 267 -2.01 3.96 -42.07
CA PRO A 267 -2.56 4.58 -43.27
C PRO A 267 -2.92 3.47 -44.25
N SER A 268 -4.15 3.48 -44.76
CA SER A 268 -4.59 2.52 -45.76
C SER A 268 -3.69 2.63 -47.00
N ALA A 269 -3.11 1.51 -47.42
CA ALA A 269 -2.28 1.45 -48.62
C ALA A 269 -3.11 1.58 -49.92
N THR A 270 -4.44 1.47 -49.82
CA THR A 270 -5.38 1.73 -50.91
C THR A 270 -5.99 3.11 -50.72
N SER A 271 -6.02 3.89 -51.80
CA SER A 271 -6.49 5.28 -51.88
C SER A 271 -8.01 5.48 -51.64
N ASP A 272 -8.67 4.53 -50.99
CA ASP A 272 -10.06 4.66 -50.54
C ASP A 272 -10.08 5.13 -49.08
N ALA A 273 -10.33 6.43 -48.92
CA ALA A 273 -10.14 7.22 -47.70
C ALA A 273 -11.14 6.92 -46.55
N SER A 274 -11.82 5.78 -46.53
CA SER A 274 -12.96 5.55 -45.63
C SER A 274 -12.82 4.44 -44.58
N SER A 275 -11.71 3.69 -44.54
CA SER A 275 -11.46 2.75 -43.43
C SER A 275 -9.98 2.70 -43.04
N SER A 276 -9.62 3.41 -41.98
CA SER A 276 -8.36 3.14 -41.29
C SER A 276 -8.46 1.76 -40.66
N THR A 277 -7.60 0.83 -41.08
CA THR A 277 -7.53 -0.47 -40.42
C THR A 277 -6.78 -0.30 -39.12
N ARG A 278 -7.48 -0.45 -38.00
CA ARG A 278 -6.88 -0.40 -36.67
C ARG A 278 -6.10 -1.69 -36.44
N ARG A 279 -4.82 -1.57 -36.10
CA ARG A 279 -3.95 -2.69 -35.76
C ARG A 279 -3.77 -2.75 -34.25
N GLU A 280 -3.93 -3.93 -33.69
CA GLU A 280 -3.64 -4.22 -32.29
C GLU A 280 -2.14 -4.46 -32.10
N ASP A 281 -1.54 -3.72 -31.18
CA ASP A 281 -0.14 -3.82 -30.82
C ASP A 281 0.02 -4.14 -29.33
N LEU A 282 1.18 -4.66 -28.98
CA LEU A 282 1.65 -4.80 -27.61
C LEU A 282 2.91 -3.95 -27.43
N ILE A 283 3.02 -3.31 -26.27
CA ILE A 283 4.22 -2.59 -25.84
C ILE A 283 4.85 -3.41 -24.73
N PHE A 284 6.06 -3.90 -24.98
CA PHE A 284 6.89 -4.56 -23.99
C PHE A 284 7.73 -3.54 -23.25
N LEU A 285 7.67 -3.58 -21.93
CA LEU A 285 8.35 -2.69 -20.99
C LEU A 285 9.22 -3.56 -20.07
N PRO A 286 10.54 -3.65 -20.30
CA PRO A 286 11.43 -4.41 -19.44
C PRO A 286 11.69 -3.63 -18.14
N ASN A 287 11.31 -4.18 -17.00
CA ASN A 287 11.54 -3.58 -15.69
C ASN A 287 12.92 -3.98 -15.15
N LEU A 288 13.97 -3.54 -15.86
CA LEU A 288 15.36 -3.85 -15.53
C LEU A 288 15.84 -3.01 -14.34
N ASP A 289 16.29 -3.70 -13.29
CA ASP A 289 16.95 -3.08 -12.15
C ASP A 289 18.47 -3.23 -12.31
N PRO A 290 19.25 -2.13 -12.23
CA PRO A 290 20.68 -2.16 -12.52
C PRO A 290 21.48 -3.01 -11.53
N GLN A 291 20.97 -3.26 -10.33
CA GLN A 291 21.64 -4.06 -9.32
C GLN A 291 21.21 -5.53 -9.40
N ARG A 292 19.90 -5.81 -9.51
CA ARG A 292 19.37 -7.18 -9.60
C ARG A 292 19.73 -7.84 -10.93
N ASP A 293 19.63 -7.09 -12.02
CA ASP A 293 19.72 -7.61 -13.38
C ASP A 293 21.10 -7.35 -14.00
N ALA A 294 22.10 -6.94 -13.21
CA ALA A 294 23.45 -6.63 -13.66
C ALA A 294 24.08 -7.75 -14.51
N ALA A 295 23.88 -9.02 -14.11
CA ALA A 295 24.37 -10.18 -14.86
C ALA A 295 23.68 -10.33 -16.23
N LEU A 296 22.37 -10.06 -16.30
CA LEU A 296 21.61 -10.11 -17.54
C LEU A 296 21.97 -8.94 -18.46
N VAL A 297 22.13 -7.73 -17.91
CA VAL A 297 22.48 -6.53 -18.68
C VAL A 297 23.91 -6.61 -19.20
N SER A 298 24.84 -7.17 -18.43
CA SER A 298 26.23 -7.39 -18.88
C SER A 298 26.36 -8.58 -19.84
N SER A 299 25.42 -9.54 -19.81
CA SER A 299 25.42 -10.65 -20.75
C SER A 299 25.24 -10.16 -22.20
N SER A 300 25.93 -10.81 -23.13
CA SER A 300 25.74 -10.60 -24.56
C SER A 300 24.53 -11.38 -25.12
N THR A 301 23.82 -12.14 -24.28
CA THR A 301 22.73 -13.02 -24.71
C THR A 301 21.44 -12.25 -24.97
N LEU A 302 21.13 -11.23 -24.14
CA LEU A 302 19.95 -10.38 -24.33
C LEU A 302 20.25 -9.22 -25.31
N PRO A 303 19.59 -9.18 -26.48
CA PRO A 303 19.78 -8.10 -27.45
C PRO A 303 19.45 -6.73 -26.88
N SER A 304 20.15 -5.69 -27.35
CA SER A 304 19.98 -4.31 -26.86
C SER A 304 18.55 -3.80 -27.00
N TYR A 305 17.85 -4.12 -28.09
CA TYR A 305 16.46 -3.71 -28.31
C TYR A 305 15.46 -4.34 -27.33
N MET A 306 15.83 -5.43 -26.64
CA MET A 306 15.00 -6.05 -25.60
C MET A 306 15.24 -5.44 -24.21
N ARG A 307 16.19 -4.50 -24.10
CA ARG A 307 16.45 -3.75 -22.86
C ARG A 307 15.68 -2.43 -22.82
N SER A 308 15.05 -2.06 -23.92
CA SER A 308 14.24 -0.85 -24.09
C SER A 308 12.80 -1.20 -24.38
N ASP A 309 11.93 -0.20 -24.27
CA ASP A 309 10.53 -0.32 -24.62
C ASP A 309 10.37 -0.67 -26.10
N LEU A 310 9.59 -1.71 -26.39
CA LEU A 310 9.39 -2.22 -27.74
C LEU A 310 7.92 -2.37 -28.05
N ARG A 311 7.46 -1.70 -29.11
CA ARG A 311 6.12 -1.89 -29.67
C ARG A 311 6.16 -2.89 -30.83
N PHE A 312 5.27 -3.87 -30.81
CA PHE A 312 5.15 -4.86 -31.88
C PHE A 312 3.69 -5.31 -32.06
N ASP A 313 3.38 -5.90 -33.21
CA ASP A 313 2.05 -6.44 -33.53
C ASP A 313 1.66 -7.55 -32.54
N ARG A 314 0.41 -7.55 -32.05
CA ARG A 314 -0.10 -8.64 -31.20
C ARG A 314 0.10 -10.02 -31.86
N GLY A 315 -0.01 -10.11 -33.19
CA GLY A 315 0.23 -11.34 -33.96
C GLY A 315 1.68 -11.86 -33.90
N LEU A 316 2.65 -11.03 -33.50
CA LEU A 316 4.06 -11.39 -33.34
C LEU A 316 4.44 -11.77 -31.91
N SER A 317 3.50 -11.77 -30.96
CA SER A 317 3.72 -12.06 -29.53
C SER A 317 4.45 -13.38 -29.27
N THR A 318 4.08 -14.45 -29.95
CA THR A 318 4.72 -15.77 -29.77
C THR A 318 6.16 -15.80 -30.30
N LYS A 319 6.43 -15.13 -31.42
CA LYS A 319 7.79 -14.98 -31.98
C LYS A 319 8.66 -14.13 -31.07
N PHE A 320 8.10 -13.02 -30.56
CA PHE A 320 8.76 -12.17 -29.57
C PHE A 320 9.13 -12.97 -28.33
N LEU A 321 8.19 -13.72 -27.75
CA LEU A 321 8.44 -14.56 -26.59
C LEU A 321 9.54 -15.60 -26.84
N GLY A 322 9.54 -16.25 -28.00
CA GLY A 322 10.60 -17.19 -28.38
C GLY A 322 11.98 -16.54 -28.50
N SER A 323 12.06 -15.29 -28.94
CA SER A 323 13.30 -14.50 -28.95
C SER A 323 13.72 -14.10 -27.54
N LEU A 324 12.76 -13.71 -26.69
CA LEU A 324 12.99 -13.31 -25.31
C LEU A 324 13.58 -14.46 -24.50
N VAL A 325 12.97 -15.65 -24.58
CA VAL A 325 13.45 -16.86 -23.88
C VAL A 325 14.89 -17.19 -24.29
N LYS A 326 15.22 -17.09 -25.59
CA LYS A 326 16.60 -17.29 -26.07
C LYS A 326 17.58 -16.26 -25.50
N GLY A 327 17.15 -15.00 -25.42
CA GLY A 327 17.97 -13.92 -24.87
C GLY A 327 18.17 -13.99 -23.36
N LEU A 328 17.26 -14.65 -22.64
CA LEU A 328 17.34 -14.82 -21.18
C LEU A 328 18.12 -16.07 -20.76
N LYS A 329 18.64 -16.87 -21.68
CA LYS A 329 19.38 -18.08 -21.34
C LYS A 329 20.71 -17.73 -20.64
N LYS A 330 20.98 -18.42 -19.52
CA LYS A 330 22.25 -18.33 -18.76
C LYS A 330 23.39 -19.06 -19.45
#